data_AF-A0A168G3X5-F1
#
_entry.id   AF-A0A168G3X5-F1
#
_cell.length_a   1.000
_cell.length_b   1.000
_cell.length_c   1.000
_cell.angle_alpha   90.00
_cell.angle_beta   90.00
_cell.angle_gamma   90.00
#
_symmetry.space_group_name_H-M   'P 1'
#
loop_
_entity.id
_entity.type
_entity.pdbx_description
1 polymer ?
#
loop_
_entity_poly.entity_id
_entity_poly.type
_entity_poly.pdbx_seq_one_letter_code
_entity_poly.pdbx_strand_id
1 'polypeptide(L)'
;MTFIILILSAVLLFIWRMRHTYWPTSRLDKTVADVDSLRKLQNEHDIAFHFLGVVESDGDGQWPPKVSYDAWPAALMPYKAIWNDAVPLISDPRNNIYGNQNGYKIKIVRNRLKTLLTTSVALSKVNETLSQATHRNALSQRQYNGFCCCIAFLRHTYRWGTNPIIRSAQRERVIDFPDELALPWRHIQRHFGFTSESGTVMSNFLLNINEHGNPEHVINQPLSQDYRLSEFNFYCMFYEMERLSVPVYYAMIHAIIQFNKGEKSLCRKHMGHLNETFDKVFDSLSGNMHNGKMSTSSILNK
;
A
#
# COMPACT_ATOMS: atom_id res chain seq x y z
N MET A 1 43.80 23.91 7.32
CA MET A 1 42.74 23.68 8.32
C MET A 1 41.34 23.95 7.75
N THR A 2 41.12 25.10 7.08
CA THR A 2 39.83 25.52 6.50
C THR A 2 39.26 24.57 5.45
N PHE A 3 40.11 23.95 4.62
CA PHE A 3 39.68 23.01 3.57
C PHE A 3 39.11 21.70 4.13
N ILE A 4 39.68 21.22 5.25
CA ILE A 4 39.23 20.00 5.93
C ILE A 4 37.87 20.24 6.61
N ILE A 5 37.66 21.43 7.17
CA ILE A 5 36.38 21.83 7.78
C ILE A 5 35.27 21.92 6.73
N LEU A 6 35.56 22.43 5.52
CA LEU A 6 34.57 22.51 4.44
C LEU A 6 34.16 21.13 3.91
N ILE A 7 35.11 20.20 3.78
CA ILE A 7 34.82 18.81 3.37
C ILE A 7 34.01 18.11 4.44
N LEU A 8 34.38 18.21 5.73
CA LEU A 8 33.61 17.64 6.84
C LEU A 8 32.20 18.23 6.91
N SER A 9 32.05 19.54 6.71
CA SER A 9 30.75 20.20 6.68
C SER A 9 29.89 19.73 5.51
N ALA A 10 30.48 19.56 4.32
CA ALA A 10 29.78 19.03 3.14
C ALA A 10 29.38 17.56 3.31
N VAL A 11 30.25 16.73 3.90
CA VAL A 11 29.97 15.33 4.22
C VAL A 11 28.90 15.22 5.31
N LEU A 12 28.94 16.06 6.34
CA LEU A 12 27.91 16.10 7.38
C LEU A 12 26.57 16.62 6.84
N LEU A 13 26.56 17.64 5.98
CA LEU A 13 25.37 18.10 5.27
C LEU A 13 24.84 17.03 4.32
N PHE A 14 25.73 16.27 3.65
CA PHE A 14 25.34 15.16 2.79
C PHE A 14 24.76 13.99 3.58
N ILE A 15 25.38 13.61 4.70
CA ILE A 15 24.88 12.56 5.61
C ILE A 15 23.57 13.01 6.28
N TRP A 16 23.48 14.26 6.72
CA TRP A 16 22.27 14.86 7.27
C TRP A 16 21.15 14.89 6.23
N ARG A 17 21.47 15.35 5.02
CA ARG A 17 20.54 15.34 3.88
C ARG A 17 20.12 13.91 3.59
N MET A 18 21.02 12.94 3.47
CA MET A 18 20.70 11.52 3.25
C MET A 18 19.81 10.95 4.37
N ARG A 19 20.09 11.26 5.64
CA ARG A 19 19.27 10.85 6.80
C ARG A 19 17.88 11.51 6.85
N HIS A 20 17.71 12.67 6.23
CA HIS A 20 16.45 13.42 6.20
C HIS A 20 15.73 13.40 4.85
N THR A 21 16.35 12.92 3.77
CA THR A 21 15.73 12.78 2.43
C THR A 21 15.31 11.35 2.13
N TYR A 22 15.90 10.37 2.78
CA TYR A 22 15.49 8.98 2.66
C TYR A 22 14.76 8.55 3.91
N TRP A 23 13.57 7.97 3.73
CA TRP A 23 12.96 7.17 4.78
C TRP A 23 13.98 6.11 5.19
N PRO A 24 14.48 6.08 6.44
CA PRO A 24 15.40 5.03 6.84
C PRO A 24 14.61 3.73 6.83
N THR A 25 14.92 2.82 5.91
CA THR A 25 14.37 1.46 5.89
C THR A 25 14.60 0.74 7.23
N SER A 26 15.63 1.14 7.98
CA SER A 26 15.93 0.70 9.34
C SER A 26 14.96 1.19 10.43
N ARG A 27 13.96 2.04 10.12
CA ARG A 27 12.89 2.45 11.05
C ARG A 27 11.62 1.59 10.95
N LEU A 28 11.54 0.70 9.95
CA LEU A 28 10.41 -0.21 9.79
C LEU A 28 10.45 -1.40 10.78
N ASP A 29 11.41 -1.40 11.71
CA ASP A 29 11.55 -2.43 12.73
C ASP A 29 10.60 -2.25 13.93
N LYS A 30 9.84 -3.32 14.18
CA LYS A 30 9.07 -3.72 15.37
C LYS A 30 8.49 -2.61 16.26
N THR A 31 7.34 -2.08 15.87
CA THR A 31 6.27 -1.94 16.87
C THR A 31 5.57 -3.29 17.01
N VAL A 32 6.08 -4.12 17.91
CA VAL A 32 5.20 -5.07 18.59
C VAL A 32 4.50 -4.23 19.65
N ALA A 33 3.42 -3.53 19.26
CA ALA A 33 2.35 -3.34 20.23
C ALA A 33 2.06 -4.74 20.79
N ASP A 34 1.77 -4.86 22.08
CA ASP A 34 1.59 -6.14 22.76
C ASP A 34 0.31 -6.84 22.24
N VAL A 35 0.35 -7.33 21.00
CA VAL A 35 -0.73 -8.12 20.38
C VAL A 35 -0.96 -9.36 21.24
N ASP A 36 0.07 -9.84 21.94
CA ASP A 36 -0.03 -10.97 22.87
C ASP A 36 -0.95 -10.69 24.06
N SER A 37 -1.00 -9.46 24.59
CA SER A 37 -1.98 -9.11 25.63
C SER A 37 -3.41 -9.06 25.09
N LEU A 38 -3.63 -8.62 23.84
CA LEU A 38 -4.95 -8.69 23.20
C LEU A 38 -5.35 -10.13 22.93
N ARG A 39 -4.42 -11.02 22.54
CA ARG A 39 -4.69 -12.45 22.31
C ARG A 39 -5.31 -13.11 23.53
N LYS A 40 -4.89 -12.72 24.74
CA LYS A 40 -5.49 -13.20 25.99
C LYS A 40 -6.96 -12.78 26.16
N LEU A 41 -7.36 -11.66 25.56
CA LEU A 41 -8.70 -11.09 25.64
C LEU A 41 -9.61 -11.52 24.48
N GLN A 42 -9.08 -12.28 23.50
CA GLN A 42 -9.79 -12.67 22.28
C GLN A 42 -11.10 -13.41 22.56
N ASN A 43 -11.10 -14.29 23.57
CA ASN A 43 -12.27 -15.11 23.92
C ASN A 43 -13.22 -14.41 24.90
N GLU A 44 -12.85 -13.23 25.41
CA GLU A 44 -13.61 -12.51 26.43
C GLU A 44 -14.38 -11.32 25.84
N HIS A 45 -13.92 -10.76 24.72
CA HIS A 45 -14.47 -9.52 24.17
C HIS A 45 -14.48 -9.50 22.63
N ASP A 46 -15.68 -9.31 22.07
CA ASP A 46 -15.93 -9.29 20.61
C ASP A 46 -15.02 -8.31 19.85
N ILE A 47 -14.72 -7.14 20.43
CA ILE A 47 -13.87 -6.15 19.76
C ILE A 47 -12.40 -6.61 19.64
N ALA A 48 -11.89 -7.30 20.66
CA ALA A 48 -10.55 -7.92 20.60
C ALA A 48 -10.56 -9.09 19.61
N PHE A 49 -11.64 -9.90 19.61
CA PHE A 49 -11.85 -10.97 18.65
C PHE A 49 -11.80 -10.47 17.20
N HIS A 50 -12.55 -9.41 16.87
CA HIS A 50 -12.59 -8.88 15.51
C HIS A 50 -11.26 -8.24 15.07
N PHE A 51 -10.62 -7.46 15.94
CA PHE A 51 -9.33 -6.85 15.61
C PHE A 51 -8.26 -7.92 15.36
N LEU A 52 -8.15 -8.91 16.25
CA LEU A 52 -7.22 -10.02 16.07
C LEU A 52 -7.58 -10.87 14.86
N GLY A 53 -8.88 -11.01 14.56
CA GLY A 53 -9.35 -11.63 13.33
C GLY A 53 -8.68 -11.01 12.11
N VAL A 54 -8.66 -9.68 11.99
CA VAL A 54 -8.00 -8.98 10.89
C VAL A 54 -6.47 -9.16 10.91
N VAL A 55 -5.84 -9.09 12.09
CA VAL A 55 -4.38 -9.26 12.23
C VAL A 55 -3.92 -10.66 11.85
N GLU A 56 -4.64 -11.69 12.29
CA GLU A 56 -4.29 -13.08 12.04
C GLU A 56 -4.68 -13.53 10.63
N SER A 57 -5.85 -13.12 10.13
CA SER A 57 -6.30 -13.45 8.77
C SER A 57 -5.62 -12.58 7.73
N ASP A 58 -6.01 -11.32 7.56
CA ASP A 58 -5.49 -10.43 6.52
C ASP A 58 -4.00 -10.07 6.73
N GLY A 59 -3.60 -9.94 8.00
CA GLY A 59 -2.26 -9.52 8.39
C GLY A 59 -1.16 -10.59 8.34
N ASP A 60 -1.54 -11.87 8.22
CA ASP A 60 -0.61 -13.01 8.38
C ASP A 60 0.14 -12.97 9.73
N GLY A 61 -0.63 -12.68 10.79
CA GLY A 61 -0.18 -12.67 12.19
C GLY A 61 0.49 -11.38 12.65
N GLN A 62 0.47 -10.31 11.85
CA GLN A 62 0.99 -9.00 12.24
C GLN A 62 0.27 -7.86 11.53
N TRP A 63 0.48 -6.64 12.03
CA TRP A 63 0.01 -5.42 11.37
C TRP A 63 1.11 -4.34 11.34
N PRO A 64 1.32 -3.63 10.21
CA PRO A 64 0.66 -3.81 8.90
C PRO A 64 0.89 -5.21 8.29
N PRO A 65 0.04 -5.64 7.32
CA PRO A 65 0.08 -7.01 6.82
C PRO A 65 1.40 -7.43 6.20
N LYS A 66 1.76 -8.72 6.35
CA LYS A 66 2.86 -9.29 5.55
C LYS A 66 2.44 -9.43 4.10
N VAL A 67 3.42 -9.27 3.22
CA VAL A 67 3.25 -9.46 1.79
C VAL A 67 4.42 -10.26 1.24
N SER A 68 4.15 -11.10 0.24
CA SER A 68 5.17 -11.77 -0.55
C SER A 68 4.82 -11.69 -2.03
N TYR A 69 5.79 -11.25 -2.82
CA TYR A 69 5.70 -11.12 -4.27
C TYR A 69 6.42 -12.24 -5.02
N ASP A 70 6.82 -13.27 -4.29
CA ASP A 70 7.63 -14.38 -4.77
C ASP A 70 6.89 -15.71 -4.63
N ALA A 71 7.37 -16.70 -5.39
CA ALA A 71 6.88 -18.07 -5.37
C ALA A 71 5.35 -18.20 -5.55
N TRP A 72 4.71 -17.30 -6.29
CA TRP A 72 3.30 -17.49 -6.64
C TRP A 72 3.15 -18.74 -7.51
N PRO A 73 1.98 -19.42 -7.45
CA PRO A 73 1.69 -20.50 -8.38
C PRO A 73 1.88 -20.04 -9.82
N ALA A 74 2.34 -20.96 -10.68
CA ALA A 74 2.70 -20.65 -12.06
C ALA A 74 1.58 -19.95 -12.86
N ALA A 75 0.31 -20.21 -12.52
CA ALA A 75 -0.84 -19.56 -13.15
C ALA A 75 -0.94 -18.04 -12.84
N LEU A 76 -0.41 -17.59 -11.70
CA LEU A 76 -0.49 -16.19 -11.24
C LEU A 76 0.78 -15.38 -11.56
N MET A 77 1.91 -16.05 -11.78
CA MET A 77 3.18 -15.41 -12.15
C MET A 77 3.10 -14.45 -13.35
N PRO A 78 2.31 -14.72 -14.42
CA PRO A 78 2.23 -13.81 -15.57
C PRO A 78 1.83 -12.38 -15.20
N TYR A 79 1.00 -12.16 -14.19
CA TYR A 79 0.55 -10.81 -13.82
C TYR A 79 1.71 -9.89 -13.38
N LYS A 80 2.70 -10.41 -12.66
CA LYS A 80 3.90 -9.66 -12.26
C LYS A 80 4.73 -9.24 -13.48
N ALA A 81 4.89 -10.14 -14.45
CA ALA A 81 5.58 -9.84 -15.71
C ALA A 81 4.82 -8.80 -16.54
N ILE A 82 3.49 -8.93 -16.65
CA ILE A 82 2.64 -7.97 -17.36
C ILE A 82 2.74 -6.57 -16.74
N TRP A 83 2.78 -6.47 -15.41
CA TRP A 83 3.00 -5.20 -14.72
C TRP A 83 4.31 -4.54 -15.16
N ASN A 84 5.42 -5.29 -15.11
CA ASN A 84 6.74 -4.79 -15.49
C ASN A 84 6.80 -4.32 -16.96
N ASP A 85 6.06 -4.98 -17.84
CA ASP A 85 5.94 -4.58 -19.25
C ASP A 85 5.05 -3.34 -19.46
N ALA A 86 4.04 -3.14 -18.62
CA ALA A 86 3.06 -2.08 -18.77
C ALA A 86 3.48 -0.76 -18.09
N VAL A 87 4.22 -0.84 -16.97
CA VAL A 87 4.58 0.33 -16.15
C VAL A 87 5.38 1.40 -16.90
N PRO A 88 6.26 1.10 -17.88
CA PRO A 88 6.96 2.15 -18.62
C PRO A 88 6.04 3.01 -19.48
N LEU A 89 4.81 2.54 -19.76
CA LEU A 89 3.88 3.22 -20.66
C LEU A 89 3.02 4.28 -19.96
N ILE A 90 2.85 4.19 -18.64
CA ILE A 90 1.95 5.08 -17.89
C ILE A 90 2.57 6.44 -17.57
N SER A 91 3.85 6.46 -17.18
CA SER A 91 4.55 7.65 -16.72
C SER A 91 5.22 8.38 -17.89
N ASP A 92 4.87 9.64 -18.14
CA ASP A 92 5.55 10.50 -19.11
C ASP A 92 5.58 11.93 -18.56
N PRO A 93 6.74 12.59 -18.50
CA PRO A 93 6.85 13.94 -17.96
C PRO A 93 6.07 14.99 -18.76
N ARG A 94 5.67 14.67 -20.00
CA ARG A 94 4.82 15.54 -20.84
C ARG A 94 3.32 15.38 -20.56
N ASN A 95 2.93 14.39 -19.76
CA ASN A 95 1.53 14.20 -19.38
C ASN A 95 1.04 15.43 -18.58
N ASN A 96 0.11 16.20 -19.15
CA ASN A 96 -0.59 17.29 -18.48
C ASN A 96 -1.99 16.83 -18.04
N ILE A 97 -2.38 17.10 -16.79
CA ILE A 97 -3.70 16.79 -16.20
C ILE A 97 -4.87 17.39 -16.99
N TYR A 98 -4.65 18.50 -17.70
CA TYR A 98 -5.65 19.21 -18.52
C TYR A 98 -5.60 18.82 -20.01
N GLY A 99 -4.61 18.03 -20.43
CA GLY A 99 -4.41 17.68 -21.83
C GLY A 99 -5.49 16.74 -22.37
N ASN A 100 -6.30 17.23 -23.31
CA ASN A 100 -7.24 16.43 -24.11
C ASN A 100 -6.54 15.40 -25.04
N GLN A 101 -5.25 15.61 -25.36
CA GLN A 101 -4.45 14.72 -26.21
C GLN A 101 -4.14 13.35 -25.57
N ASN A 102 -4.40 13.17 -24.28
CA ASN A 102 -4.02 11.97 -23.53
C ASN A 102 -5.03 10.81 -23.62
N GLY A 103 -6.22 11.03 -24.19
CA GLY A 103 -7.19 9.94 -24.42
C GLY A 103 -6.65 8.83 -25.34
N TYR A 104 -5.78 9.19 -26.30
CA TYR A 104 -5.09 8.22 -27.16
C TYR A 104 -4.12 7.35 -26.37
N LYS A 105 -3.41 7.92 -25.39
CA LYS A 105 -2.48 7.18 -24.53
C LYS A 105 -3.18 6.14 -23.66
N ILE A 106 -4.35 6.49 -23.10
CA ILE A 106 -5.19 5.53 -22.37
C ILE A 106 -5.54 4.34 -23.26
N LYS A 107 -5.95 4.58 -24.51
CA LYS A 107 -6.26 3.51 -25.47
C LYS A 107 -5.04 2.64 -25.77
N ILE A 108 -3.86 3.22 -25.96
CA ILE A 108 -2.61 2.46 -26.15
C ILE A 108 -2.34 1.55 -24.96
N VAL A 109 -2.37 2.10 -23.75
CA VAL A 109 -2.07 1.32 -22.53
C VAL A 109 -3.10 0.21 -22.33
N ARG A 110 -4.39 0.50 -22.51
CA ARG A 110 -5.46 -0.51 -22.43
C ARG A 110 -5.31 -1.61 -23.46
N ASN A 111 -5.02 -1.25 -24.71
CA ASN A 111 -4.81 -2.23 -25.79
C ASN A 111 -3.60 -3.11 -25.49
N ARG A 112 -2.47 -2.51 -25.07
CA ARG A 112 -1.27 -3.27 -24.72
C ARG A 112 -1.50 -4.20 -23.54
N LEU A 113 -2.14 -3.72 -22.46
CA LEU A 113 -2.50 -4.57 -21.32
C LEU A 113 -3.43 -5.69 -21.74
N LYS A 114 -4.48 -5.40 -22.52
CA LYS A 114 -5.43 -6.41 -23.00
C LYS A 114 -4.72 -7.49 -23.82
N THR A 115 -3.84 -7.10 -24.75
CA THR A 115 -3.03 -8.07 -25.50
C THR A 115 -2.19 -8.93 -24.58
N LEU A 116 -1.42 -8.33 -23.67
CA LEU A 116 -0.54 -9.06 -22.75
C LEU A 116 -1.33 -10.02 -21.84
N LEU A 117 -2.48 -9.59 -21.33
CA LEU A 117 -3.35 -10.40 -20.48
C LEU A 117 -3.86 -11.62 -21.25
N THR A 118 -4.48 -11.39 -22.41
CA THR A 118 -5.08 -12.47 -23.20
C THR A 118 -4.05 -13.44 -23.77
N THR A 119 -2.82 -12.99 -24.06
CA THR A 119 -1.76 -13.89 -24.57
C THR A 119 -1.07 -14.70 -23.47
N SER A 120 -0.96 -14.15 -22.26
CA SER A 120 -0.08 -14.69 -21.23
C SER A 120 -0.81 -15.34 -20.05
N VAL A 121 -2.10 -15.02 -19.85
CA VAL A 121 -2.88 -15.52 -18.72
C VAL A 121 -3.78 -16.67 -19.16
N ALA A 122 -3.53 -17.86 -18.61
CA ALA A 122 -4.44 -18.99 -18.73
C ALA A 122 -5.60 -18.86 -17.72
N LEU A 123 -6.67 -18.16 -18.11
CA LEU A 123 -7.78 -17.79 -17.21
C LEU A 123 -8.41 -18.98 -16.46
N SER A 124 -8.54 -20.13 -17.11
CA SER A 124 -9.05 -21.36 -16.47
C SER A 124 -8.16 -21.82 -15.30
N LYS A 125 -6.83 -21.80 -15.49
CA LYS A 125 -5.85 -22.17 -14.46
C LYS A 125 -5.82 -21.14 -13.33
N VAL A 126 -6.00 -19.86 -13.64
CA VAL A 126 -6.13 -18.81 -12.61
C VAL A 126 -7.36 -19.07 -11.75
N ASN A 127 -8.51 -19.33 -12.36
CA ASN A 127 -9.74 -19.61 -11.64
C ASN A 127 -9.63 -20.86 -10.76
N GLU A 128 -9.04 -21.93 -11.29
CA GLU A 128 -8.77 -23.15 -10.51
C GLU A 128 -7.86 -22.86 -9.31
N THR A 129 -6.74 -22.17 -9.55
CA THR A 129 -5.76 -21.82 -8.50
C THR A 129 -6.41 -21.00 -7.39
N LEU A 130 -7.18 -19.96 -7.74
CA LEU A 130 -7.82 -19.09 -6.74
C LEU A 130 -8.96 -19.79 -6.01
N SER A 131 -9.73 -20.64 -6.68
CA SER A 131 -10.76 -21.46 -6.01
C SER A 131 -10.13 -22.44 -5.02
N GLN A 132 -8.99 -23.05 -5.38
CA GLN A 132 -8.24 -23.91 -4.46
C GLN A 132 -7.59 -23.12 -3.32
N ALA A 133 -7.18 -21.87 -3.54
CA ALA A 133 -6.64 -21.01 -2.48
C ALA A 133 -7.65 -20.84 -1.34
N THR A 134 -8.91 -20.55 -1.68
CA THR A 134 -10.00 -20.36 -0.71
C THR A 134 -10.37 -21.63 0.05
N HIS A 135 -10.19 -22.82 -0.54
CA HIS A 135 -10.67 -24.08 0.05
C HIS A 135 -9.58 -24.99 0.62
N ARG A 136 -8.34 -24.87 0.14
CA ARG A 136 -7.24 -25.81 0.42
C ARG A 136 -5.95 -25.12 0.89
N ASN A 137 -5.99 -23.81 1.16
CA ASN A 137 -4.82 -23.01 1.52
C ASN A 137 -3.67 -23.14 0.50
N ALA A 138 -4.00 -23.23 -0.79
CA ALA A 138 -3.01 -23.37 -1.87
C ALA A 138 -2.11 -22.13 -2.03
N LEU A 139 -2.52 -20.99 -1.48
CA LEU A 139 -1.70 -19.80 -1.31
C LEU A 139 -1.64 -19.47 0.18
N SER A 140 -0.46 -19.09 0.65
CA SER A 140 -0.36 -18.41 1.95
C SER A 140 -1.01 -17.02 1.89
N GLN A 141 -1.45 -16.50 3.04
CA GLN A 141 -2.05 -15.17 3.09
C GLN A 141 -1.13 -14.10 2.51
N ARG A 142 0.16 -14.09 2.87
CA ARG A 142 1.13 -13.11 2.36
C ARG A 142 1.27 -13.13 0.84
N GLN A 143 1.15 -14.30 0.21
CA GLN A 143 1.15 -14.42 -1.26
C GLN A 143 -0.15 -13.87 -1.84
N TYR A 144 -1.29 -14.15 -1.19
CA TYR A 144 -2.59 -13.60 -1.58
C TYR A 144 -2.61 -12.08 -1.48
N ASN A 145 -2.02 -11.50 -0.42
CA ASN A 145 -1.81 -10.06 -0.26
C ASN A 145 -0.98 -9.47 -1.42
N GLY A 146 0.12 -10.12 -1.79
CA GLY A 146 0.98 -9.66 -2.89
C GLY A 146 0.25 -9.72 -4.24
N PHE A 147 -0.48 -10.80 -4.48
CA PHE A 147 -1.29 -10.95 -5.67
C PHE A 147 -2.43 -9.92 -5.72
N CYS A 148 -3.08 -9.63 -4.59
CA CYS A 148 -4.09 -8.58 -4.45
C CYS A 148 -3.54 -7.22 -4.85
N CYS A 149 -2.36 -6.85 -4.32
CA CYS A 149 -1.67 -5.63 -4.69
C CYS A 149 -1.40 -5.56 -6.20
N CYS A 150 -0.81 -6.61 -6.78
CA CYS A 150 -0.49 -6.64 -8.20
C CYS A 150 -1.71 -6.47 -9.11
N ILE A 151 -2.82 -7.17 -8.80
CA ILE A 151 -4.07 -7.01 -9.55
C ILE A 151 -4.65 -5.60 -9.39
N ALA A 152 -4.60 -5.01 -8.19
CA ALA A 152 -5.03 -3.63 -7.97
C ALA A 152 -4.23 -2.65 -8.84
N PHE A 153 -2.90 -2.77 -8.88
CA PHE A 153 -2.03 -1.95 -9.72
C PHE A 153 -2.33 -2.12 -11.22
N LEU A 154 -2.55 -3.36 -11.69
CA LEU A 154 -2.93 -3.60 -13.08
C LEU A 154 -4.30 -3.01 -13.43
N ARG A 155 -5.29 -3.11 -12.53
CA ARG A 155 -6.61 -2.49 -12.70
C ARG A 155 -6.51 -0.97 -12.73
N HIS A 156 -5.71 -0.37 -11.85
CA HIS A 156 -5.46 1.07 -11.87
C HIS A 156 -4.78 1.53 -13.15
N THR A 157 -3.77 0.79 -13.61
CA THR A 157 -3.10 1.07 -14.90
C THR A 157 -4.08 0.96 -16.06
N TYR A 158 -4.93 -0.06 -16.08
CA TYR A 158 -5.95 -0.22 -17.11
C TYR A 158 -6.98 0.92 -17.09
N ARG A 159 -7.46 1.28 -15.88
CA ARG A 159 -8.45 2.34 -15.69
C ARG A 159 -7.90 3.70 -16.11
N TRP A 160 -6.75 4.09 -15.60
CA TRP A 160 -6.25 5.45 -15.77
C TRP A 160 -5.34 5.64 -16.97
N GLY A 161 -4.54 4.63 -17.33
CA GLY A 161 -3.65 4.63 -18.49
C GLY A 161 -2.51 5.64 -18.47
N THR A 162 -2.46 6.54 -17.49
CA THR A 162 -1.43 7.59 -17.37
C THR A 162 -1.12 7.91 -15.91
N ASN A 163 0.12 8.32 -15.65
CA ASN A 163 0.53 9.02 -14.45
C ASN A 163 1.21 10.35 -14.82
N PRO A 164 0.76 11.52 -14.30
CA PRO A 164 -0.42 11.73 -13.45
C PRO A 164 -1.74 11.32 -14.13
N ILE A 165 -2.76 11.09 -13.32
CA ILE A 165 -4.11 10.76 -13.79
C ILE A 165 -4.74 12.00 -14.40
N ILE A 166 -5.18 11.89 -15.64
CA ILE A 166 -5.79 13.00 -16.38
C ILE A 166 -7.29 13.15 -16.09
N ARG A 167 -7.83 14.35 -16.31
CA ARG A 167 -9.24 14.67 -16.03
C ARG A 167 -10.23 13.78 -16.80
N SER A 168 -9.93 13.38 -18.03
CA SER A 168 -10.81 12.50 -18.80
C SER A 168 -10.93 11.10 -18.20
N ALA A 169 -9.82 10.53 -17.71
CA ALA A 169 -9.82 9.25 -17.00
C ALA A 169 -10.62 9.32 -15.68
N GLN A 170 -10.54 10.45 -14.97
CA GLN A 170 -11.29 10.66 -13.71
C GLN A 170 -12.80 10.76 -13.94
N ARG A 171 -13.24 11.20 -15.12
CA ARG A 171 -14.67 11.35 -15.48
C ARG A 171 -15.32 10.03 -15.90
N GLU A 172 -14.53 9.03 -16.26
CA GLU A 172 -15.04 7.72 -16.67
C GLU A 172 -15.61 6.97 -15.46
N ARG A 173 -16.93 6.78 -15.45
CA ARG A 173 -17.65 6.18 -14.32
C ARG A 173 -17.66 4.66 -14.36
N VAL A 174 -17.65 4.07 -15.56
CA VAL A 174 -17.73 2.64 -15.79
C VAL A 174 -16.53 2.20 -16.61
N ILE A 175 -15.88 1.13 -16.18
CA ILE A 175 -14.73 0.53 -16.87
C ILE A 175 -15.08 -0.91 -17.15
N ASP A 176 -15.02 -1.30 -18.42
CA ASP A 176 -15.10 -2.70 -18.81
C ASP A 176 -13.72 -3.33 -18.68
N PHE A 177 -13.50 -4.07 -17.59
CA PHE A 177 -12.23 -4.73 -17.35
C PHE A 177 -12.18 -6.06 -18.13
N PRO A 178 -11.03 -6.40 -18.75
CA PRO A 178 -10.86 -7.72 -19.35
C PRO A 178 -11.05 -8.83 -18.31
N ASP A 179 -11.54 -9.99 -18.73
CA ASP A 179 -11.88 -11.11 -17.84
C ASP A 179 -10.69 -11.56 -16.99
N GLU A 180 -9.48 -11.46 -17.55
CA GLU A 180 -8.21 -11.75 -16.90
C GLU A 180 -7.92 -10.81 -15.71
N LEU A 181 -8.55 -9.62 -15.63
CA LEU A 181 -8.52 -8.76 -14.45
C LEU A 181 -9.81 -8.82 -13.64
N ALA A 182 -10.96 -9.07 -14.27
CA ALA A 182 -12.25 -9.12 -13.59
C ALA A 182 -12.44 -10.40 -12.75
N LEU A 183 -12.01 -11.54 -13.26
CA LEU A 183 -12.10 -12.82 -12.55
C LEU A 183 -11.27 -12.85 -11.26
N PRO A 184 -9.95 -12.59 -11.27
CA PRO A 184 -9.17 -12.62 -10.04
C PRO A 184 -9.63 -11.56 -9.03
N TRP A 185 -10.07 -10.39 -9.50
CA TRP A 185 -10.57 -9.34 -8.61
C TRP A 185 -11.83 -9.77 -7.84
N ARG A 186 -12.75 -10.49 -8.47
CA ARG A 186 -13.93 -11.04 -7.78
C ARG A 186 -13.56 -12.07 -6.70
N HIS A 187 -12.53 -12.88 -6.94
CA HIS A 187 -11.99 -13.78 -5.91
C HIS A 187 -11.40 -12.99 -4.74
N ILE A 188 -10.62 -11.95 -5.03
CA ILE A 188 -10.02 -11.06 -4.03
C ILE A 188 -11.10 -10.34 -3.21
N GLN A 189 -12.12 -9.76 -3.86
CA GLN A 189 -13.25 -9.10 -3.18
C GLN A 189 -13.98 -10.05 -2.23
N ARG A 190 -14.20 -11.30 -2.64
CA ARG A 190 -14.82 -12.33 -1.78
C ARG A 190 -13.91 -12.75 -0.62
N HIS A 191 -12.62 -12.90 -0.88
CA HIS A 191 -11.63 -13.29 0.13
C HIS A 191 -11.54 -12.26 1.26
N PHE A 192 -11.44 -10.97 0.90
CA PHE A 192 -11.27 -9.87 1.86
C PHE A 192 -12.57 -9.15 2.26
N GLY A 193 -13.72 -9.53 1.69
CA GLY A 193 -15.01 -8.94 2.04
C GLY A 193 -15.19 -7.46 1.68
N PHE A 194 -14.61 -6.98 0.57
CA PHE A 194 -14.77 -5.59 0.10
C PHE A 194 -15.41 -5.49 -1.28
N THR A 195 -15.92 -4.29 -1.63
CA THR A 195 -16.65 -4.04 -2.89
C THR A 195 -15.99 -3.00 -3.81
N SER A 196 -14.83 -2.45 -3.45
CA SER A 196 -14.05 -1.55 -4.31
C SER A 196 -13.75 -2.17 -5.67
N GLU A 197 -13.91 -1.37 -6.73
CA GLU A 197 -13.74 -1.78 -8.12
C GLU A 197 -12.31 -1.73 -8.64
N SER A 198 -11.37 -1.05 -7.97
CA SER A 198 -10.01 -0.91 -8.53
C SER A 198 -8.89 -0.93 -7.49
N GLY A 199 -9.19 -0.98 -6.20
CA GLY A 199 -8.17 -0.97 -5.16
C GLY A 199 -8.63 -0.26 -3.90
N THR A 200 -7.85 -0.38 -2.84
CA THR A 200 -8.04 0.30 -1.55
C THR A 200 -6.71 0.86 -1.09
N VAL A 201 -6.72 1.65 -0.01
CA VAL A 201 -5.47 2.08 0.64
C VAL A 201 -4.60 0.88 1.02
N MET A 202 -5.25 -0.21 1.45
CA MET A 202 -4.59 -1.49 1.73
C MET A 202 -3.88 -2.02 0.48
N SER A 203 -4.61 -2.31 -0.60
CA SER A 203 -4.02 -2.97 -1.77
C SER A 203 -3.01 -2.11 -2.52
N ASN A 204 -3.16 -0.79 -2.51
CA ASN A 204 -2.34 0.11 -3.33
C ASN A 204 -1.13 0.69 -2.60
N PHE A 205 -1.20 0.81 -1.28
CA PHE A 205 -0.15 1.46 -0.50
C PHE A 205 0.45 0.52 0.53
N LEU A 206 -0.38 -0.04 1.44
CA LEU A 206 0.12 -0.87 2.53
C LEU A 206 0.74 -2.17 2.03
N LEU A 207 0.04 -2.88 1.16
CA LEU A 207 0.54 -4.13 0.59
C LEU A 207 1.70 -3.89 -0.38
N ASN A 208 1.86 -2.68 -0.93
CA ASN A 208 2.93 -2.40 -1.88
C ASN A 208 4.33 -2.39 -1.25
N ILE A 209 4.45 -2.28 0.07
CA ILE A 209 5.73 -2.32 0.77
C ILE A 209 6.15 -3.78 0.99
N ASN A 210 7.21 -4.22 0.31
CA ASN A 210 7.74 -5.58 0.45
C ASN A 210 8.49 -5.79 1.77
N GLU A 211 8.95 -7.01 2.01
CA GLU A 211 9.66 -7.41 3.24
C GLU A 211 10.96 -6.65 3.50
N HIS A 212 11.52 -5.98 2.49
CA HIS A 212 12.69 -5.12 2.61
C HIS A 212 12.35 -3.64 2.88
N GLY A 213 11.07 -3.32 3.03
CA GLY A 213 10.60 -1.95 3.26
C GLY A 213 10.56 -1.10 2.00
N ASN A 214 10.58 -1.71 0.81
CA ASN A 214 10.57 -0.99 -0.46
C ASN A 214 9.25 -1.21 -1.22
N PRO A 215 8.75 -0.23 -1.98
CA PRO A 215 7.63 -0.44 -2.89
C PRO A 215 7.97 -1.48 -3.96
N GLU A 216 7.13 -2.50 -4.15
CA GLU A 216 7.28 -3.50 -5.22
C GLU A 216 6.87 -2.90 -6.57
N HIS A 217 5.70 -2.28 -6.62
CA HIS A 217 5.14 -1.66 -7.82
C HIS A 217 5.45 -0.16 -7.83
N VAL A 218 6.56 0.22 -8.47
CA VAL A 218 7.00 1.62 -8.67
C VAL A 218 6.51 2.13 -10.02
N ILE A 219 5.72 3.20 -10.04
CA ILE A 219 5.08 3.78 -11.24
C ILE A 219 6.04 4.70 -12.00
N ASN A 220 6.82 5.52 -11.28
CA ASN A 220 7.65 6.57 -11.86
C ASN A 220 9.05 6.07 -12.26
N GLN A 221 9.21 4.76 -12.49
CA GLN A 221 10.50 4.18 -12.91
C GLN A 221 11.19 4.97 -14.05
N PRO A 222 10.48 5.39 -15.12
CA PRO A 222 11.11 6.11 -16.23
C PRO A 222 11.46 7.57 -15.96
N LEU A 223 11.04 8.13 -14.82
CA LEU A 223 11.18 9.57 -14.52
C LEU A 223 12.50 9.87 -13.78
N SER A 224 12.72 11.14 -13.41
CA SER A 224 13.91 11.52 -12.63
C SER A 224 13.88 10.92 -11.21
N GLN A 225 15.04 10.95 -10.55
CA GLN A 225 15.17 10.50 -9.17
C GLN A 225 14.22 11.23 -8.21
N ASP A 226 13.96 12.52 -8.44
CA ASP A 226 13.05 13.31 -7.59
C ASP A 226 11.60 12.79 -7.65
N TYR A 227 11.12 12.39 -8.84
CA TYR A 227 9.78 11.78 -8.98
C TYR A 227 9.70 10.41 -8.28
N ARG A 228 10.74 9.58 -8.43
CA ARG A 228 10.79 8.28 -7.75
C ARG A 228 10.90 8.41 -6.23
N LEU A 229 11.67 9.38 -5.74
CA LEU A 229 11.80 9.64 -4.31
C LEU A 229 10.50 10.18 -3.73
N SER A 230 9.82 11.07 -4.46
CA SER A 230 8.49 11.58 -4.06
C SER A 230 7.48 10.44 -3.98
N GLU A 231 7.46 9.54 -4.96
CA GLU A 231 6.59 8.35 -4.95
C GLU A 231 6.93 7.40 -3.80
N PHE A 232 8.21 7.11 -3.58
CA PHE A 232 8.68 6.27 -2.46
C PHE A 232 8.20 6.84 -1.12
N ASN A 233 8.43 8.13 -0.88
CA ASN A 233 7.99 8.81 0.34
C ASN A 233 6.46 8.76 0.51
N PHE A 234 5.72 8.86 -0.60
CA PHE A 234 4.26 8.74 -0.58
C PHE A 234 3.79 7.35 -0.14
N TYR A 235 4.37 6.26 -0.67
CA TYR A 235 4.05 4.90 -0.22
C TYR A 235 4.42 4.66 1.25
N CYS A 236 5.64 5.02 1.65
CA CYS A 236 6.13 4.81 3.01
C CYS A 236 5.29 5.57 4.05
N MET A 237 4.80 6.77 3.71
CA MET A 237 3.94 7.56 4.60
C MET A 237 2.68 6.80 5.03
N PHE A 238 1.98 6.13 4.10
CA PHE A 238 0.78 5.35 4.46
C PHE A 238 1.12 4.14 5.33
N TYR A 239 2.18 3.42 4.98
CA TYR A 239 2.62 2.26 5.76
C TYR A 239 2.97 2.65 7.20
N GLU A 240 3.66 3.77 7.36
CA GLU A 240 4.12 4.23 8.67
C GLU A 240 3.03 4.87 9.51
N MET A 241 2.10 5.57 8.87
CA MET A 241 0.87 6.00 9.51
C MET A 241 0.13 4.80 10.10
N GLU A 242 -0.03 3.73 9.32
CA GLU A 242 -0.73 2.53 9.78
C GLU A 242 0.03 1.84 10.92
N ARG A 243 1.36 1.71 10.78
CA ARG A 243 2.22 1.14 11.82
C ARG A 243 2.15 1.92 13.14
N LEU A 244 2.20 3.24 13.08
CA LEU A 244 2.08 4.11 14.25
C LEU A 244 0.66 4.15 14.83
N SER A 245 -0.35 3.74 14.06
CA SER A 245 -1.75 3.67 14.50
C SER A 245 -2.07 2.37 15.26
N VAL A 246 -1.23 1.33 15.19
CA VAL A 246 -1.47 0.07 15.93
C VAL A 246 -1.67 0.29 17.44
N PRO A 247 -0.83 1.06 18.15
CA PRO A 247 -1.05 1.34 19.58
C PRO A 247 -2.33 2.15 19.85
N VAL A 248 -2.81 2.92 18.87
CA VAL A 248 -4.11 3.61 18.97
C VAL A 248 -5.24 2.59 19.00
N TYR A 249 -5.26 1.64 18.06
CA TYR A 249 -6.28 0.57 18.04
C TYR A 249 -6.28 -0.22 19.34
N TYR A 250 -5.08 -0.54 19.86
CA TYR A 250 -4.91 -1.19 21.15
C TYR A 250 -5.51 -0.38 22.30
N ALA A 251 -5.18 0.91 22.39
CA ALA A 251 -5.71 1.80 23.43
C ALA A 251 -7.24 1.92 23.36
N MET A 252 -7.81 1.99 22.15
CA MET A 252 -9.25 2.00 21.92
C MET A 252 -9.91 0.71 22.44
N ILE A 253 -9.38 -0.46 22.06
CA ILE A 253 -9.90 -1.76 22.50
C ILE A 253 -9.90 -1.87 24.02
N HIS A 254 -8.77 -1.54 24.65
CA HIS A 254 -8.68 -1.58 26.10
C HIS A 254 -9.60 -0.57 26.78
N ALA A 255 -9.75 0.64 26.26
CA ALA A 255 -10.67 1.63 26.82
C ALA A 255 -12.12 1.11 26.80
N ILE A 256 -12.54 0.46 25.71
CA ILE A 256 -13.88 -0.14 25.56
C ILE A 256 -14.07 -1.30 26.55
N ILE A 257 -13.07 -2.19 26.67
CA ILE A 257 -13.12 -3.31 27.61
C ILE A 257 -13.26 -2.82 29.06
N GLN A 258 -12.44 -1.84 29.47
CA GLN A 258 -12.48 -1.31 30.83
C GLN A 258 -13.77 -0.53 31.11
N PHE A 259 -14.31 0.17 30.10
CA PHE A 259 -15.62 0.80 30.21
C PHE A 259 -16.72 -0.22 30.49
N ASN A 260 -16.75 -1.33 29.73
CA ASN A 260 -17.72 -2.41 29.91
C ASN A 260 -17.60 -3.10 31.28
N LYS A 261 -16.40 -3.15 31.86
CA LYS A 261 -16.15 -3.68 33.21
C LYS A 261 -16.51 -2.68 34.34
N GLY A 262 -16.90 -1.44 34.01
CA GLY A 262 -17.17 -0.38 34.99
C GLY A 262 -15.91 0.29 35.57
N GLU A 263 -14.72 -0.06 35.06
CA GLU A 263 -13.41 0.39 35.54
C GLU A 263 -13.05 1.78 34.98
N LYS A 264 -13.78 2.81 35.44
CA LYS A 264 -13.68 4.19 34.91
C LYS A 264 -12.27 4.79 34.97
N SER A 265 -11.48 4.47 36.00
CA SER A 265 -10.10 4.96 36.14
C SER A 265 -9.19 4.38 35.05
N LEU A 266 -9.27 3.07 34.82
CA LEU A 266 -8.49 2.40 33.78
C LEU A 266 -8.94 2.81 32.38
N CYS A 267 -10.25 2.93 32.16
CA CYS A 267 -10.79 3.48 30.91
C CYS A 267 -10.21 4.87 30.62
N ARG A 268 -10.23 5.79 31.61
CA ARG A 268 -9.63 7.14 31.46
C ARG A 268 -8.14 7.08 31.14
N LYS A 269 -7.38 6.17 31.77
CA LYS A 269 -5.95 5.98 31.49
C LYS A 269 -5.71 5.59 30.03
N HIS A 270 -6.47 4.64 29.50
CA HIS A 270 -6.36 4.23 28.09
C HIS A 270 -6.77 5.35 27.12
N MET A 271 -7.80 6.12 27.45
CA MET A 271 -8.19 7.30 26.66
C MET A 271 -7.12 8.40 26.67
N GLY A 272 -6.42 8.60 27.80
CA GLY A 272 -5.27 9.52 27.86
C GLY A 272 -4.13 9.07 26.96
N HIS A 273 -3.78 7.78 26.99
CA HIS A 273 -2.75 7.22 26.11
C HIS A 273 -3.12 7.30 24.62
N LEU A 274 -4.41 7.17 24.30
CA LEU A 274 -4.93 7.33 22.95
C LEU A 274 -4.63 8.74 22.41
N ASN A 275 -4.91 9.80 23.19
CA ASN A 275 -4.62 11.18 22.78
C ASN A 275 -3.12 11.38 22.52
N GLU A 276 -2.26 10.95 23.45
CA GLU A 276 -0.80 11.08 23.30
C GLU A 276 -0.27 10.34 22.06
N THR A 277 -0.88 9.20 21.72
CA THR A 277 -0.45 8.41 20.56
C THR A 277 -0.94 9.03 19.27
N PHE A 278 -2.18 9.54 19.23
CA PHE A 278 -2.69 10.28 18.08
C PHE A 278 -1.83 11.51 17.76
N ASP A 279 -1.44 12.29 18.77
CA ASP A 279 -0.59 13.47 18.58
C ASP A 279 0.73 13.07 17.90
N LYS A 280 1.36 11.96 18.32
CA LYS A 280 2.57 11.41 17.67
C LYS A 280 2.35 10.99 16.22
N VAL A 281 1.20 10.38 15.91
CA VAL A 281 0.84 10.01 14.52
C VAL A 281 0.70 11.27 13.67
N PHE A 282 -0.02 12.28 14.16
CA PHE A 282 -0.22 13.56 13.46
C PHE A 282 1.08 14.34 13.28
N ASP A 283 1.93 14.39 14.29
CA ASP A 283 3.25 15.06 14.22
C ASP A 283 4.16 14.35 13.21
N SER A 284 4.16 13.02 13.19
CA SER A 284 4.91 12.23 12.21
C SER A 284 4.41 12.51 10.80
N LEU A 285 3.10 12.42 10.56
CA LEU A 285 2.49 12.73 9.27
C LEU A 285 2.82 14.16 8.82
N SER A 286 2.56 15.15 9.67
CA SER A 286 2.79 16.56 9.37
C SER A 286 4.27 16.81 9.08
N GLY A 287 5.17 16.31 9.93
CA GLY A 287 6.60 16.40 9.72
C GLY A 287 7.04 15.76 8.40
N ASN A 288 6.52 14.60 8.05
CA ASN A 288 6.86 13.88 6.82
C ASN A 288 6.30 14.56 5.56
N MET A 289 5.11 15.14 5.63
CA MET A 289 4.54 15.91 4.51
C MET A 289 5.36 17.19 4.24
N HIS A 290 5.82 17.87 5.29
CA HIS A 290 6.59 19.11 5.14
C HIS A 290 8.06 18.84 4.79
N ASN A 291 8.70 17.82 5.39
CA ASN A 291 10.13 17.57 5.23
C ASN A 291 10.47 16.56 4.12
N GLY A 292 9.56 15.64 3.80
CA GLY A 292 9.75 14.58 2.80
C GLY A 292 9.75 15.05 1.34
N LYS A 293 9.67 16.37 1.11
CA LYS A 293 9.59 16.99 -0.23
C LYS A 293 8.59 16.29 -1.14
N MET A 294 7.40 15.94 -0.63
CA MET A 294 6.30 15.62 -1.53
C MET A 294 6.12 16.82 -2.45
N SER A 295 6.45 16.66 -3.72
CA SER A 295 6.44 17.77 -4.67
C SER A 295 5.06 18.44 -4.63
N THR A 296 5.02 19.72 -4.28
CA THR A 296 3.78 20.51 -4.29
C THR A 296 3.12 20.55 -5.68
N SER A 297 3.86 20.19 -6.74
CA SER A 297 3.33 20.03 -8.10
C SER A 297 2.36 18.87 -8.29
N SER A 298 2.27 17.90 -7.37
CA SER A 298 1.27 16.82 -7.41
C SER A 298 -0.03 17.14 -6.66
N ILE A 299 -0.04 18.17 -5.80
CA ILE A 299 -1.18 18.48 -4.93
C ILE A 299 -1.82 19.83 -5.30
N LEU A 300 -1.05 20.80 -5.81
CA LEU A 300 -1.57 22.13 -6.15
C LEU A 300 -0.82 22.75 -7.34
N ASN A 301 -1.24 22.43 -8.56
CA ASN A 301 -1.11 23.39 -9.66
C ASN A 301 -2.43 24.16 -9.73
N LYS A 302 -2.51 25.24 -8.94
CA LYS A 302 -3.42 26.36 -9.18
C LYS A 302 -2.98 27.10 -10.44
#